data_AF-A0A968VUH8-F1
#
_entry.id   AF-A0A968VUH8-F1
#
_cell.length_a   1.000
_cell.length_b   1.000
_cell.length_c   1.000
_cell.angle_alpha   90.00
_cell.angle_beta   90.00
_cell.angle_gamma   90.00
#
_symmetry.space_group_name_H-M   'P 1'
#
loop_
_entity.id
_entity.type
_entity.pdbx_description
1 polymer ?
#
loop_
_entity_poly.entity_id
_entity_poly.type
_entity_poly.pdbx_seq_one_letter_code
_entity_poly.pdbx_strand_id
1 'polypeptide(L)'
;MVVLILESFSLEYVGAANDYPGYSPFIDSLAKKSFFFPYNFGNARRSIEGLPAVLCGLPAMMTEPVITSDFSNNRFDCLPKVLGRRGYSTHFLHGAHNGSMHFDTFSKIAGFENFVGLNEYPKDNPADLDEHWGVLDEPMLQYAIKTIDESPKPVMLSVFTLSSHHPYYIPPQHRGKFPKGTLEIHESIGYTDYALKRFFEVAQTKPWFEKTIFVITADHTQKSDQAKYSNRIGGWRVPLLIYAPGLKPGQAEASPSRITQHVDIIPSVMDLLGVDLPDRLLTGQSVFDRGKEGRAYNFTYGSNSYWYIDPEIFIEFSHDPAVLKAAKHKETYQMEETEASGLAVDKALLDLKATIHYVNEGLRKNSLHTWRQSL
;
A
#
# COMPACT_ATOMS: atom_id res chain seq x y z
N MET A 1 -6.70 13.12 -7.11
CA MET A 1 -6.26 12.09 -6.14
C MET A 1 -4.91 11.55 -6.61
N VAL A 2 -3.98 11.37 -5.69
CA VAL A 2 -2.65 10.83 -5.96
C VAL A 2 -2.36 9.67 -5.01
N VAL A 3 -1.92 8.52 -5.54
CA VAL A 3 -1.45 7.37 -4.74
C VAL A 3 0.05 7.23 -4.97
N LEU A 4 0.84 7.28 -3.91
CA LEU A 4 2.29 7.10 -3.93
C LEU A 4 2.60 5.78 -3.25
N ILE A 5 2.95 4.77 -4.06
CA ILE A 5 3.33 3.43 -3.60
C ILE A 5 4.85 3.40 -3.53
N LEU A 6 5.37 3.23 -2.31
CA LEU A 6 6.79 3.30 -2.01
C LEU A 6 7.40 1.89 -2.00
N GLU A 7 8.30 1.61 -2.93
CA GLU A 7 8.99 0.32 -3.03
C GLU A 7 9.75 0.00 -1.73
N SER A 8 9.51 -1.18 -1.15
CA SER A 8 10.31 -1.74 -0.05
C SER A 8 10.41 -0.84 1.23
N PHE A 9 9.49 0.11 1.41
CA PHE A 9 9.57 1.17 2.42
C PHE A 9 8.97 0.74 3.77
N SER A 10 9.66 -0.14 4.51
CA SER A 10 9.23 -0.64 5.82
C SER A 10 8.87 0.48 6.82
N LEU A 11 7.87 0.25 7.67
CA LEU A 11 7.51 1.17 8.77
C LEU A 11 8.68 1.39 9.75
N GLU A 12 9.57 0.42 9.86
CA GLU A 12 10.83 0.50 10.61
C GLU A 12 11.74 1.65 10.14
N TYR A 13 11.59 2.12 8.91
CA TYR A 13 12.38 3.23 8.41
C TYR A 13 11.75 4.60 8.71
N VAL A 14 10.55 4.63 9.27
CA VAL A 14 9.78 5.85 9.54
C VAL A 14 9.94 6.27 11.00
N GLY A 15 10.60 7.41 11.23
CA GLY A 15 10.85 7.93 12.58
C GLY A 15 9.56 8.28 13.32
N ALA A 16 8.53 8.78 12.62
CA ALA A 16 7.24 9.11 13.23
C ALA A 16 6.49 7.90 13.83
N ALA A 17 6.85 6.67 13.46
CA ALA A 17 6.29 5.43 14.03
C ALA A 17 7.11 4.86 15.20
N ASN A 18 8.26 5.47 15.50
CA ASN A 18 9.32 4.87 16.30
C ASN A 18 9.92 5.86 17.30
N ASP A 19 10.69 5.31 18.24
CA ASP A 19 11.44 6.04 19.26
C ASP A 19 12.86 6.43 18.82
N TYR A 20 13.19 6.17 17.55
CA TYR A 20 14.43 6.58 16.88
C TYR A 20 14.10 7.38 15.60
N PRO A 21 15.06 8.16 15.06
CA PRO A 21 14.78 9.08 13.94
C PRO A 21 14.39 8.44 12.60
N GLY A 22 14.66 7.15 12.41
CA GLY A 22 14.45 6.47 11.12
C GLY A 22 15.36 6.99 10.00
N TYR A 23 14.89 6.84 8.76
CA TYR A 23 15.59 7.20 7.52
C TYR A 23 14.76 8.12 6.61
N SER A 24 13.57 8.56 7.06
CA SER A 24 12.59 9.30 6.25
C SER A 24 12.09 10.62 6.89
N PRO A 25 12.98 11.61 7.10
CA PRO A 25 12.64 12.84 7.81
C PRO A 25 11.50 13.67 7.16
N PHE A 26 11.33 13.62 5.83
CA PHE A 26 10.22 14.29 5.18
C PHE A 26 8.88 13.59 5.48
N ILE A 27 8.80 12.26 5.33
CA ILE A 27 7.63 11.48 5.72
C ILE A 27 7.27 11.73 7.20
N ASP A 28 8.26 11.83 8.09
CA ASP A 28 8.01 12.14 9.50
C ASP A 28 7.35 13.52 9.70
N SER A 29 7.75 14.50 8.89
CA SER A 29 7.15 15.83 8.89
C SER A 29 5.73 15.83 8.31
N LEU A 30 5.49 15.02 7.29
CA LEU A 30 4.20 14.89 6.61
C LEU A 30 3.18 14.14 7.49
N ALA A 31 3.63 13.12 8.23
CA ALA A 31 2.80 12.36 9.17
C ALA A 31 2.09 13.26 10.19
N LYS A 32 2.76 14.33 10.66
CA LYS A 32 2.19 15.32 11.60
C LYS A 32 1.02 16.13 11.03
N LYS A 33 0.85 16.13 9.71
CA LYS A 33 -0.20 16.87 8.98
C LYS A 33 -1.19 15.93 8.29
N SER A 34 -1.06 14.63 8.51
CA SER A 34 -1.81 13.59 7.80
C SER A 34 -2.61 12.75 8.78
N PHE A 35 -3.60 12.01 8.29
CA PHE A 35 -4.04 10.81 8.99
C PHE A 35 -2.94 9.75 8.84
N PHE A 36 -2.12 9.61 9.88
CA PHE A 36 -1.03 8.63 9.91
C PHE A 36 -1.44 7.41 10.72
N PHE A 37 -1.27 6.23 10.11
CA PHE A 37 -1.61 4.94 10.70
C PHE A 37 -0.34 4.13 10.96
N PRO A 38 0.30 4.28 12.14
CA PRO A 38 1.49 3.49 12.51
C PRO A 38 1.14 2.02 12.73
N TYR A 39 -0.14 1.66 12.76
CA TYR A 39 -0.65 0.30 12.92
C TYR A 39 -1.13 -0.36 11.63
N ASN A 40 -0.59 0.10 10.51
CA ASN A 40 -0.89 -0.44 9.19
C ASN A 40 -0.06 -1.68 8.82
N PHE A 41 -0.72 -2.61 8.16
CA PHE A 41 -0.13 -3.81 7.59
C PHE A 41 -0.21 -3.81 6.05
N GLY A 42 0.86 -4.26 5.41
CA GLY A 42 0.83 -4.65 4.01
C GLY A 42 -0.04 -5.90 3.82
N ASN A 43 -0.52 -6.07 2.60
CA ASN A 43 -1.23 -7.27 2.15
C ASN A 43 -0.35 -8.20 1.30
N ALA A 44 0.96 -7.92 1.27
CA ALA A 44 1.90 -8.56 0.36
C ALA A 44 3.32 -8.54 0.94
N ARG A 45 4.15 -9.43 0.42
CA ARG A 45 5.61 -9.49 0.65
C ARG A 45 6.42 -9.23 -0.62
N ARG A 46 5.74 -8.92 -1.72
CA ARG A 46 6.29 -8.69 -3.07
C ARG A 46 5.46 -7.62 -3.78
N SER A 47 6.09 -6.80 -4.60
CA SER A 47 5.44 -5.69 -5.31
C SER A 47 4.28 -6.14 -6.20
N ILE A 48 4.43 -7.30 -6.85
CA ILE A 48 3.41 -7.92 -7.73
C ILE A 48 2.08 -8.22 -7.00
N GLU A 49 2.11 -8.31 -5.68
CA GLU A 49 0.93 -8.52 -4.82
C GLU A 49 0.51 -7.24 -4.09
N GLY A 50 1.46 -6.34 -3.81
CA GLY A 50 1.20 -5.06 -3.18
C GLY A 50 0.31 -4.16 -4.04
N LEU A 51 0.57 -4.13 -5.35
CA LEU A 51 -0.16 -3.28 -6.30
C LEU A 51 -1.68 -3.61 -6.36
N PRO A 52 -2.12 -4.88 -6.55
CA PRO A 52 -3.54 -5.23 -6.45
C PRO A 52 -4.16 -4.91 -5.09
N ALA A 53 -3.42 -5.08 -3.99
CA ALA A 53 -3.95 -4.77 -2.67
C ALA A 53 -4.24 -3.28 -2.49
N VAL A 54 -3.29 -2.41 -2.86
CA VAL A 54 -3.43 -0.96 -2.72
C VAL A 54 -4.48 -0.39 -3.67
N LEU A 55 -4.48 -0.83 -4.94
CA LEU A 55 -5.32 -0.22 -5.98
C LEU A 55 -6.67 -0.90 -6.18
N CYS A 56 -6.80 -2.18 -5.81
CA CYS A 56 -8.03 -2.95 -6.00
C CYS A 56 -8.64 -3.45 -4.69
N GLY A 57 -7.96 -3.28 -3.54
CA GLY A 57 -8.43 -3.80 -2.26
C GLY A 57 -8.40 -5.34 -2.19
N LEU A 58 -7.58 -5.96 -3.05
CA LEU A 58 -7.49 -7.41 -3.19
C LEU A 58 -6.26 -7.95 -2.42
N PRO A 59 -6.45 -8.63 -1.30
CA PRO A 59 -5.33 -9.15 -0.50
C PRO A 59 -4.66 -10.36 -1.18
N ALA A 60 -3.37 -10.57 -0.93
CA ALA A 60 -2.70 -11.81 -1.33
C ALA A 60 -3.16 -12.96 -0.43
N MET A 61 -3.98 -13.85 -1.00
CA MET A 61 -4.63 -14.97 -0.28
C MET A 61 -4.35 -16.33 -0.89
N MET A 62 -3.39 -16.39 -1.83
CA MET A 62 -3.03 -17.61 -2.54
C MET A 62 -1.54 -17.60 -2.85
N THR A 63 -0.99 -18.77 -3.17
CA THR A 63 0.45 -18.96 -3.40
C THR A 63 0.98 -18.20 -4.63
N GLU A 64 0.17 -18.13 -5.68
CA GLU A 64 0.54 -17.41 -6.91
C GLU A 64 0.00 -15.98 -6.87
N PRO A 65 0.76 -14.96 -7.31
CA PRO A 65 0.22 -13.62 -7.48
C PRO A 65 -0.95 -13.58 -8.47
N VAL A 66 -1.99 -12.81 -8.17
CA VAL A 66 -3.16 -12.66 -9.06
C VAL A 66 -2.79 -12.14 -10.45
N ILE A 67 -1.77 -11.30 -10.54
CA ILE A 67 -1.30 -10.71 -11.81
C ILE A 67 -0.80 -11.79 -12.78
N THR A 68 -0.23 -12.88 -12.26
CA THR A 68 0.39 -13.95 -13.06
C THR A 68 -0.39 -15.26 -13.01
N SER A 69 -1.50 -15.33 -12.28
CA SER A 69 -2.30 -16.54 -12.17
C SER A 69 -3.39 -16.63 -13.24
N ASP A 70 -4.09 -17.77 -13.25
CA ASP A 70 -5.27 -18.00 -14.08
C ASP A 70 -6.41 -16.99 -13.83
N PHE A 71 -6.36 -16.25 -12.72
CA PHE A 71 -7.37 -15.24 -12.35
C PHE A 71 -7.01 -13.83 -12.81
N SER A 72 -5.87 -13.63 -13.49
CA SER A 72 -5.37 -12.33 -13.93
C SER A 72 -6.37 -11.55 -14.79
N ASN A 73 -7.20 -12.23 -15.58
CA ASN A 73 -8.22 -11.64 -16.45
C ASN A 73 -9.61 -11.49 -15.82
N ASN A 74 -9.73 -11.69 -14.50
CA ASN A 74 -11.01 -11.48 -13.81
C ASN A 74 -11.46 -10.01 -13.87
N ARG A 75 -12.75 -9.79 -13.60
CA ARG A 75 -13.29 -8.46 -13.34
C ARG A 75 -12.75 -7.97 -12.00
N PHE A 76 -11.95 -6.92 -12.06
CA PHE A 76 -11.60 -6.11 -10.89
C PHE A 76 -12.20 -4.71 -11.06
N ASP A 77 -12.87 -4.21 -10.03
CA ASP A 77 -13.35 -2.82 -9.93
C ASP A 77 -12.41 -2.02 -9.02
N CYS A 78 -11.17 -1.90 -9.50
CA CYS A 78 -10.12 -1.15 -8.83
C CYS A 78 -10.42 0.36 -8.84
N LEU A 79 -9.71 1.07 -7.96
CA LEU A 79 -9.80 2.52 -7.79
C LEU A 79 -9.76 3.33 -9.11
N PRO A 80 -8.79 3.12 -10.03
CA PRO A 80 -8.77 3.88 -11.30
C PRO A 80 -10.01 3.63 -12.15
N LYS A 81 -10.49 2.38 -12.31
CA LYS A 81 -11.72 2.08 -13.05
C LYS A 81 -12.95 2.75 -12.45
N VAL A 82 -13.07 2.72 -11.12
CA VAL A 82 -14.17 3.32 -10.36
C VAL A 82 -14.22 4.83 -10.55
N LEU A 83 -13.06 5.49 -10.51
CA LEU A 83 -12.94 6.94 -10.69
C LEU A 83 -13.01 7.35 -12.17
N GLY A 84 -12.49 6.55 -13.09
CA GLY A 84 -12.61 6.76 -14.54
C GLY A 84 -14.07 6.81 -15.00
N ARG A 85 -14.91 5.91 -14.48
CA ARG A 85 -16.38 5.96 -14.68
C ARG A 85 -17.04 7.24 -14.17
N ARG A 86 -16.35 8.02 -13.33
CA ARG A 86 -16.77 9.32 -12.79
C ARG A 86 -16.07 10.50 -13.45
N GLY A 87 -15.43 10.27 -14.60
CA GLY A 87 -14.80 11.31 -15.40
C GLY A 87 -13.39 11.69 -14.96
N TYR A 88 -12.72 10.88 -14.12
CA TYR A 88 -11.32 11.09 -13.81
C TYR A 88 -10.44 10.60 -14.96
N SER A 89 -9.48 11.41 -15.40
CA SER A 89 -8.35 10.89 -16.17
C SER A 89 -7.44 10.07 -15.26
N THR A 90 -7.09 8.86 -15.70
CA THR A 90 -6.38 7.89 -14.85
C THR A 90 -5.00 7.56 -15.39
N HIS A 91 -3.99 7.64 -14.53
CA HIS A 91 -2.57 7.46 -14.89
C HIS A 91 -1.85 6.56 -13.90
N PHE A 92 -1.09 5.58 -14.41
CA PHE A 92 -0.14 4.80 -13.61
C PHE A 92 1.28 5.03 -14.13
N LEU A 93 2.17 5.49 -13.25
CA LEU A 93 3.56 5.78 -13.55
C LEU A 93 4.44 4.79 -12.77
N HIS A 94 5.32 4.10 -13.47
CA HIS A 94 6.31 3.21 -12.87
C HIS A 94 7.60 3.23 -13.70
N GLY A 95 8.70 3.70 -13.13
CA GLY A 95 9.92 4.02 -13.89
C GLY A 95 10.64 2.84 -14.53
N ALA A 96 10.25 1.59 -14.24
CA ALA A 96 10.92 0.42 -14.77
C ALA A 96 10.60 0.15 -16.25
N HIS A 97 11.39 -0.74 -16.86
CA HIS A 97 11.09 -1.28 -18.19
C HIS A 97 9.65 -1.83 -18.25
N ASN A 98 8.90 -1.47 -19.30
CA ASN A 98 7.57 -2.04 -19.54
C ASN A 98 7.63 -3.57 -19.58
N GLY A 99 6.64 -4.24 -18.99
CA GLY A 99 6.62 -5.69 -18.79
C GLY A 99 7.20 -6.14 -17.45
N SER A 100 7.94 -5.29 -16.73
CA SER A 100 8.41 -5.58 -15.37
C SER A 100 7.23 -5.90 -14.46
N MET A 101 7.24 -7.10 -13.88
CA MET A 101 6.16 -7.66 -13.06
C MET A 101 4.77 -7.62 -13.70
N HIS A 102 4.67 -7.48 -15.03
CA HIS A 102 3.42 -7.30 -15.77
C HIS A 102 2.56 -6.11 -15.32
N PHE A 103 3.17 -5.08 -14.71
CA PHE A 103 2.43 -3.90 -14.24
C PHE A 103 1.76 -3.11 -15.37
N ASP A 104 2.34 -3.09 -16.56
CA ASP A 104 1.74 -2.51 -17.75
C ASP A 104 0.43 -3.22 -18.13
N THR A 105 0.43 -4.55 -18.09
CA THR A 105 -0.75 -5.37 -18.39
C THR A 105 -1.80 -5.24 -17.29
N PHE A 106 -1.39 -5.38 -16.02
CA PHE A 106 -2.30 -5.24 -14.89
C PHE A 106 -2.88 -3.83 -14.79
N SER A 107 -2.14 -2.77 -15.12
CA SER A 107 -2.66 -1.40 -15.09
C SER A 107 -3.89 -1.22 -15.99
N LYS A 108 -3.88 -1.84 -17.17
CA LYS A 108 -5.03 -1.85 -18.10
C LYS A 108 -6.21 -2.60 -17.51
N ILE A 109 -5.96 -3.76 -16.89
CA ILE A 109 -6.98 -4.58 -16.22
C ILE A 109 -7.59 -3.84 -15.03
N ALA A 110 -6.76 -3.16 -14.23
CA ALA A 110 -7.18 -2.32 -13.13
C ALA A 110 -8.00 -1.11 -13.58
N GLY A 111 -7.89 -0.71 -14.85
CA GLY A 111 -8.69 0.33 -15.50
C GLY A 111 -8.02 1.70 -15.53
N PHE A 112 -6.68 1.75 -15.56
CA PHE A 112 -5.98 2.96 -15.95
C PHE A 112 -6.11 3.20 -17.46
N GLU A 113 -6.33 4.47 -17.84
CA GLU A 113 -6.33 4.92 -19.23
C GLU A 113 -4.90 5.03 -19.77
N ASN A 114 -3.96 5.45 -18.92
CA ASN A 114 -2.59 5.74 -19.31
C ASN A 114 -1.60 5.02 -18.41
N PHE A 115 -0.64 4.35 -19.04
CA PHE A 115 0.52 3.75 -18.37
C PHE A 115 1.79 4.47 -18.85
N VAL A 116 2.67 4.81 -17.92
CA VAL A 116 3.99 5.38 -18.20
C VAL A 116 5.04 4.47 -17.58
N GLY A 117 5.71 3.70 -18.43
CA GLY A 117 6.94 2.99 -18.12
C GLY A 117 8.16 3.71 -18.70
N LEU A 118 9.30 3.03 -18.70
CA LEU A 118 10.52 3.55 -19.33
C LEU A 118 10.33 3.85 -20.83
N ASN A 119 9.44 3.14 -21.52
CA ASN A 119 9.20 3.36 -22.95
C ASN A 119 8.57 4.73 -23.24
N GLU A 120 7.68 5.19 -22.36
CA GLU A 120 6.93 6.44 -22.48
C GLU A 120 7.67 7.62 -21.83
N TYR A 121 8.60 7.36 -20.92
CA TYR A 121 9.40 8.39 -20.26
C TYR A 121 10.33 9.12 -21.26
N PRO A 122 10.50 10.45 -21.16
CA PRO A 122 11.41 11.21 -22.02
C PRO A 122 12.86 10.68 -21.97
N LYS A 123 13.47 10.51 -23.14
CA LYS A 123 14.81 9.89 -23.29
C LYS A 123 15.93 10.93 -23.47
N ASP A 124 15.64 12.18 -23.16
CA ASP A 124 16.52 13.33 -23.33
C ASP A 124 17.54 13.47 -22.19
N ASN A 125 17.28 12.87 -21.02
CA ASN A 125 18.21 12.89 -19.89
C ASN A 125 18.59 11.48 -19.38
N PRO A 126 19.69 10.89 -19.88
CA PRO A 126 20.18 9.60 -19.38
C PRO A 126 20.53 9.58 -17.89
N ALA A 127 20.79 10.74 -17.28
CA ALA A 127 21.10 10.84 -15.84
C ALA A 127 19.88 10.56 -14.94
N ASP A 128 18.67 10.48 -15.51
CA ASP A 128 17.47 10.09 -14.79
C ASP A 128 17.38 8.57 -14.56
N LEU A 129 18.27 7.77 -15.15
CA LEU A 129 18.25 6.32 -15.07
C LEU A 129 19.20 5.80 -14.00
N ASP A 130 18.79 4.71 -13.33
CA ASP A 130 19.58 4.03 -12.29
C ASP A 130 20.59 3.00 -12.86
N GLU A 131 20.67 2.87 -14.19
CA GLU A 131 21.49 1.90 -14.94
C GLU A 131 21.07 0.42 -14.78
N HIS A 132 20.02 0.11 -14.01
CA HIS A 132 19.62 -1.26 -13.66
C HIS A 132 18.16 -1.56 -13.97
N TRP A 133 17.22 -0.76 -13.45
CA TRP A 133 15.79 -0.97 -13.54
C TRP A 133 15.07 0.07 -14.39
N GLY A 134 15.47 1.34 -14.30
CA GLY A 134 14.82 2.43 -15.01
C GLY A 134 14.94 3.79 -14.34
N VAL A 135 13.87 4.57 -14.39
CA VAL A 135 13.85 5.98 -13.98
C VAL A 135 13.85 6.11 -12.46
N LEU A 136 14.74 6.96 -11.95
CA LEU A 136 14.87 7.32 -10.53
C LEU A 136 13.64 8.06 -9.99
N ASP A 137 13.46 8.01 -8.67
CA ASP A 137 12.25 8.51 -8.00
C ASP A 137 12.10 10.02 -8.13
N GLU A 138 13.19 10.78 -8.00
CA GLU A 138 13.14 12.25 -8.12
C GLU A 138 12.63 12.71 -9.49
N PRO A 139 13.24 12.32 -10.62
CA PRO A 139 12.72 12.71 -11.94
C PRO A 139 11.33 12.14 -12.22
N MET A 140 11.03 10.89 -11.85
CA MET A 140 9.71 10.29 -12.06
C MET A 140 8.60 11.05 -11.30
N LEU A 141 8.86 11.49 -10.06
CA LEU A 141 7.90 12.28 -9.30
C LEU A 141 7.72 13.69 -9.87
N GLN A 142 8.76 14.32 -10.43
CA GLN A 142 8.59 15.58 -11.18
C GLN A 142 7.75 15.37 -12.45
N TYR A 143 7.97 14.26 -13.15
CA TYR A 143 7.16 13.88 -14.31
C TYR A 143 5.69 13.61 -13.93
N ALA A 144 5.42 13.06 -12.74
CA ALA A 144 4.06 12.91 -12.22
C ALA A 144 3.34 14.26 -12.06
N ILE A 145 4.03 15.30 -11.58
CA ILE A 145 3.45 16.65 -11.49
C ILE A 145 3.11 17.18 -12.89
N LYS A 146 4.03 17.04 -13.85
CA LYS A 146 3.78 17.43 -15.24
C LYS A 146 2.57 16.70 -15.82
N THR A 147 2.49 15.39 -15.62
CA THR A 147 1.35 14.56 -16.04
C THR A 147 0.05 15.07 -15.42
N ILE A 148 0.05 15.38 -14.11
CA ILE A 148 -1.12 15.98 -13.47
C ILE A 148 -1.43 17.32 -14.13
N ASP A 149 -0.48 18.24 -14.35
CA ASP A 149 -0.77 19.56 -14.91
C ASP A 149 -1.39 19.49 -16.32
N GLU A 150 -0.95 18.55 -17.15
CA GLU A 150 -1.34 18.43 -18.56
C GLU A 150 -2.63 17.62 -18.77
N SER A 151 -3.03 16.77 -17.82
CA SER A 151 -4.22 15.93 -17.96
C SER A 151 -5.55 16.68 -17.78
N PRO A 152 -6.65 16.22 -18.41
CA PRO A 152 -7.99 16.66 -18.06
C PRO A 152 -8.29 16.42 -16.57
N LYS A 153 -9.00 17.36 -15.94
CA LYS A 153 -9.38 17.27 -14.52
C LYS A 153 -10.82 16.75 -14.40
N PRO A 154 -11.14 15.96 -13.36
CA PRO A 154 -10.26 15.53 -12.26
C PRO A 154 -9.26 14.44 -12.66
N VAL A 155 -8.17 14.29 -11.89
CA VAL A 155 -7.11 13.28 -12.15
C VAL A 155 -7.02 12.29 -10.99
N MET A 156 -6.87 11.01 -11.33
CA MET A 156 -6.37 9.96 -10.45
C MET A 156 -5.01 9.53 -11.00
N LEU A 157 -3.95 9.76 -10.24
CA LEU A 157 -2.60 9.33 -10.62
C LEU A 157 -2.05 8.41 -9.54
N SER A 158 -1.40 7.33 -9.94
CA SER A 158 -0.62 6.49 -9.03
C SER A 158 0.82 6.43 -9.53
N VAL A 159 1.77 6.63 -8.61
CA VAL A 159 3.21 6.40 -8.85
C VAL A 159 3.63 5.19 -8.04
N PHE A 160 4.37 4.29 -8.65
CA PHE A 160 5.07 3.20 -7.97
C PHE A 160 6.57 3.46 -8.06
N THR A 161 7.20 3.83 -6.94
CA THR A 161 8.62 4.20 -6.88
C THR A 161 9.54 3.01 -7.12
N LEU A 162 10.83 3.25 -7.34
CA LEU A 162 11.78 2.23 -7.79
C LEU A 162 13.12 2.28 -7.07
N SER A 163 13.56 3.46 -6.63
CA SER A 163 14.97 3.70 -6.25
C SER A 163 15.41 2.95 -4.98
N SER A 164 14.46 2.55 -4.14
CA SER A 164 14.67 1.70 -2.96
C SER A 164 14.72 0.20 -3.29
N HIS A 165 14.78 -0.20 -4.56
CA HIS A 165 15.02 -1.58 -4.98
C HIS A 165 16.53 -1.89 -5.06
N HIS A 166 16.92 -3.14 -4.79
CA HIS A 166 18.31 -3.60 -4.95
C HIS A 166 18.79 -3.42 -6.41
N PRO A 167 19.99 -2.86 -6.69
CA PRO A 167 21.15 -2.70 -5.78
C PRO A 167 21.20 -1.37 -5.01
N TYR A 168 20.06 -0.70 -4.81
CA TYR A 168 19.94 0.55 -4.06
C TYR A 168 20.81 1.66 -4.64
N TYR A 169 20.74 1.81 -5.97
CA TYR A 169 21.49 2.81 -6.69
C TYR A 169 21.13 4.22 -6.19
N ILE A 170 22.16 5.03 -5.98
CA ILE A 170 22.01 6.45 -5.64
C ILE A 170 22.80 7.27 -6.67
N PRO A 171 22.18 8.30 -7.27
CA PRO A 171 22.84 9.13 -8.25
C PRO A 171 24.11 9.75 -7.68
N PRO A 172 25.21 9.87 -8.45
CA PRO A 172 26.50 10.34 -7.94
C PRO A 172 26.42 11.66 -7.14
N GLN A 173 25.58 12.60 -7.59
CA GLN A 173 25.37 13.88 -6.93
C GLN A 173 24.62 13.79 -5.59
N HIS A 174 23.98 12.67 -5.28
CA HIS A 174 23.23 12.44 -4.05
C HIS A 174 23.90 11.47 -3.07
N ARG A 175 24.98 10.80 -3.48
CA ARG A 175 25.73 9.87 -2.62
C ARG A 175 26.26 10.57 -1.37
N GLY A 176 26.08 9.94 -0.22
CA GLY A 176 26.50 10.40 1.10
C GLY A 176 25.63 11.49 1.72
N LYS A 177 24.49 11.86 1.11
CA LYS A 177 23.67 13.00 1.55
C LYS A 177 22.48 12.62 2.43
N PHE A 178 22.17 11.34 2.55
CA PHE A 178 21.00 10.85 3.28
C PHE A 178 21.39 9.99 4.49
N PRO A 179 20.46 9.80 5.46
CA PRO A 179 20.71 8.94 6.60
C PRO A 179 21.23 7.56 6.18
N LYS A 180 22.32 7.12 6.80
CA LYS A 180 22.90 5.78 6.65
C LYS A 180 22.67 4.98 7.91
N GLY A 181 22.48 3.68 7.77
CA GLY A 181 22.39 2.76 8.90
C GLY A 181 23.12 1.46 8.63
N THR A 182 22.71 0.38 9.28
CA THR A 182 23.42 -0.90 9.16
C THR A 182 23.10 -1.66 7.87
N LEU A 183 21.95 -1.37 7.25
CA LEU A 183 21.50 -1.97 6.01
C LEU A 183 21.78 -1.06 4.81
N GLU A 184 22.18 -1.67 3.69
CA GLU A 184 22.47 -0.98 2.41
C GLU A 184 21.28 -0.21 1.82
N ILE A 185 20.05 -0.60 2.14
CA ILE A 185 18.82 0.06 1.69
C ILE A 185 18.61 1.44 2.35
N HIS A 186 19.18 1.68 3.52
CA HIS A 186 18.83 2.87 4.32
C HIS A 186 19.10 4.20 3.60
N GLU A 187 20.19 4.28 2.84
CA GLU A 187 20.51 5.52 2.13
C GLU A 187 19.56 5.75 0.94
N SER A 188 19.09 4.69 0.26
CA SER A 188 18.12 4.82 -0.83
C SER A 188 16.72 5.17 -0.32
N ILE A 189 16.33 4.71 0.87
CA ILE A 189 15.12 5.19 1.56
C ILE A 189 15.16 6.69 1.75
N GLY A 190 16.29 7.22 2.21
CA GLY A 190 16.47 8.67 2.36
C GLY A 190 16.48 9.42 1.01
N TYR A 191 16.93 8.79 -0.08
CA TYR A 191 16.81 9.35 -1.43
C TYR A 191 15.34 9.41 -1.90
N THR A 192 14.58 8.33 -1.72
CA THR A 192 13.13 8.32 -2.03
C THR A 192 12.38 9.34 -1.17
N ASP A 193 12.71 9.46 0.12
CA ASP A 193 12.14 10.50 1.02
C ASP A 193 12.45 11.92 0.54
N TYR A 194 13.69 12.15 0.07
CA TYR A 194 14.07 13.42 -0.56
C TYR A 194 13.29 13.68 -1.86
N ALA A 195 13.13 12.68 -2.72
CA ALA A 195 12.35 12.79 -3.94
C ALA A 195 10.88 13.17 -3.65
N LEU A 196 10.29 12.57 -2.61
CA LEU A 196 8.97 12.93 -2.11
C LEU A 196 8.93 14.37 -1.58
N LYS A 197 9.94 14.81 -0.82
CA LYS A 197 10.05 16.20 -0.38
C LYS A 197 10.01 17.17 -1.55
N ARG A 198 10.79 16.89 -2.61
CA ARG A 198 10.82 17.70 -3.84
C ARG A 198 9.47 17.69 -4.57
N PHE A 199 8.81 16.53 -4.63
CA PHE A 199 7.45 16.43 -5.17
C PHE A 199 6.48 17.37 -4.43
N PHE A 200 6.42 17.29 -3.09
CA PHE A 200 5.50 18.09 -2.30
C PHE A 200 5.84 19.59 -2.31
N GLU A 201 7.13 19.95 -2.34
CA GLU A 201 7.59 21.36 -2.47
C GLU A 201 7.11 22.01 -3.77
N VAL A 202 7.04 21.25 -4.87
CA VAL A 202 6.51 21.75 -6.14
C VAL A 202 4.98 21.63 -6.16
N ALA A 203 4.42 20.50 -5.72
CA ALA A 203 2.99 20.26 -5.72
C ALA A 203 2.22 21.32 -4.92
N GLN A 204 2.72 21.76 -3.77
CA GLN A 204 2.08 22.80 -2.94
C GLN A 204 1.93 24.16 -3.65
N THR A 205 2.68 24.40 -4.73
CA THR A 205 2.56 25.62 -5.55
C THR A 205 1.46 25.53 -6.60
N LYS A 206 0.88 24.34 -6.81
CA LYS A 206 -0.06 24.05 -7.88
C LYS A 206 -1.51 24.28 -7.43
N PRO A 207 -2.39 24.76 -8.33
CA PRO A 207 -3.78 25.08 -7.99
C PRO A 207 -4.64 23.85 -7.61
N TRP A 208 -4.19 22.64 -7.96
CA TRP A 208 -4.88 21.39 -7.64
C TRP A 208 -4.52 20.82 -6.26
N PHE A 209 -3.47 21.33 -5.59
CA PHE A 209 -2.92 20.74 -4.36
C PHE A 209 -3.95 20.64 -3.24
N GLU A 210 -4.59 21.75 -2.90
CA GLU A 210 -5.62 21.83 -1.84
C GLU A 210 -6.84 20.94 -2.14
N LYS A 211 -7.06 20.56 -3.41
CA LYS A 211 -8.18 19.70 -3.84
C LYS A 211 -7.78 18.24 -4.01
N THR A 212 -6.61 17.85 -3.53
CA THR A 212 -6.04 16.52 -3.76
C THR A 212 -5.95 15.73 -2.47
N ILE A 213 -6.51 14.53 -2.49
CA ILE A 213 -6.19 13.48 -1.51
C ILE A 213 -4.93 12.77 -2.00
N PHE A 214 -3.91 12.74 -1.15
CA PHE A 214 -2.70 11.95 -1.32
C PHE A 214 -2.76 10.74 -0.39
N VAL A 215 -2.58 9.56 -0.95
CA VAL A 215 -2.35 8.33 -0.19
C VAL A 215 -0.90 7.93 -0.37
N ILE A 216 -0.18 7.72 0.72
CA ILE A 216 1.22 7.31 0.70
C ILE A 216 1.33 6.03 1.52
N THR A 217 1.82 4.96 0.89
CA THR A 217 2.04 3.68 1.56
C THR A 217 3.14 2.90 0.87
N ALA A 218 3.75 1.94 1.55
CA ALA A 218 4.68 1.03 0.88
C ALA A 218 3.92 -0.12 0.22
N ASP A 219 4.53 -0.82 -0.72
CA ASP A 219 3.98 -2.06 -1.28
C ASP A 219 4.19 -3.26 -0.33
N HIS A 220 5.38 -3.36 0.26
CA HIS A 220 5.76 -4.34 1.27
C HIS A 220 6.98 -3.84 2.10
N THR A 221 7.35 -4.63 3.10
CA THR A 221 8.58 -4.41 3.89
C THR A 221 9.80 -5.01 3.21
N GLN A 222 10.98 -4.52 3.57
CA GLN A 222 12.28 -5.10 3.23
C GLN A 222 13.12 -5.38 4.49
N LYS A 223 14.42 -5.69 4.32
CA LYS A 223 15.43 -5.96 5.36
C LYS A 223 15.16 -5.24 6.70
N SER A 224 15.17 -5.99 7.80
CA SER A 224 14.94 -5.46 9.15
C SER A 224 16.21 -5.61 9.99
N ASP A 225 16.58 -4.58 10.75
CA ASP A 225 17.64 -4.61 11.76
C ASP A 225 17.15 -4.24 13.17
N GLN A 226 15.87 -3.89 13.32
CA GLN A 226 15.23 -3.57 14.58
C GLN A 226 14.51 -4.77 15.18
N ALA A 227 14.85 -5.10 16.44
CA ALA A 227 14.26 -6.22 17.17
C ALA A 227 12.72 -6.12 17.28
N LYS A 228 12.17 -4.90 17.37
CA LYS A 228 10.72 -4.63 17.41
C LYS A 228 9.97 -5.16 16.18
N TYR A 229 10.63 -5.21 15.02
CA TYR A 229 10.04 -5.64 13.75
C TYR A 229 10.48 -7.06 13.33
N SER A 230 11.53 -7.58 13.96
CA SER A 230 12.01 -8.96 13.81
C SER A 230 11.10 -9.99 14.49
N ASN A 231 9.82 -10.01 14.15
CA ASN A 231 8.84 -10.98 14.64
C ASN A 231 7.79 -11.34 13.56
N ARG A 232 6.84 -12.22 13.92
CA ARG A 232 5.85 -12.82 13.01
C ARG A 232 5.07 -11.80 12.18
N ILE A 233 4.73 -10.66 12.77
CA ILE A 233 3.86 -9.64 12.16
C ILE A 233 4.60 -8.34 11.85
N GLY A 234 5.78 -8.13 12.45
CA GLY A 234 6.65 -6.98 12.20
C GLY A 234 7.10 -6.89 10.74
N GLY A 235 7.33 -8.04 10.09
CA GLY A 235 7.58 -8.14 8.64
C GLY A 235 6.40 -7.78 7.75
N TRP A 236 5.30 -7.25 8.26
CA TRP A 236 4.19 -6.81 7.43
C TRP A 236 3.89 -5.33 7.65
N ARG A 237 4.72 -4.63 8.43
CA ARG A 237 4.47 -3.26 8.86
C ARG A 237 4.97 -2.24 7.85
N VAL A 238 4.05 -1.53 7.25
CA VAL A 238 4.33 -0.47 6.26
C VAL A 238 3.58 0.80 6.62
N PRO A 239 4.11 1.99 6.34
CA PRO A 239 3.41 3.23 6.63
C PRO A 239 2.14 3.35 5.80
N LEU A 240 1.12 3.99 6.37
CA LEU A 240 -0.03 4.50 5.62
C LEU A 240 -0.32 5.92 6.08
N LEU A 241 -0.26 6.85 5.14
CA LEU A 241 -0.60 8.26 5.33
C LEU A 241 -1.72 8.61 4.36
N ILE A 242 -2.76 9.26 4.86
CA ILE A 242 -3.75 9.96 4.04
C ILE A 242 -3.58 11.45 4.32
N TYR A 243 -3.06 12.18 3.34
CA TYR A 243 -2.87 13.63 3.40
C TYR A 243 -3.87 14.33 2.48
N ALA A 244 -4.72 15.16 3.06
CA ALA A 244 -5.75 15.90 2.35
C ALA A 244 -5.73 17.36 2.82
N PRO A 245 -4.86 18.22 2.25
CA PRO A 245 -4.62 19.58 2.75
C PRO A 245 -5.87 20.46 2.79
N GLY A 246 -6.81 20.28 1.86
CA GLY A 246 -8.08 21.02 1.85
C GLY A 246 -9.12 20.52 2.84
N LEU A 247 -8.87 19.42 3.56
CA LEU A 247 -9.78 18.91 4.58
C LEU A 247 -9.62 19.72 5.88
N LYS A 248 -10.71 20.34 6.33
CA LYS A 248 -10.74 21.12 7.56
C LYS A 248 -10.82 20.20 8.79
N PRO A 249 -10.27 20.62 9.95
CA PRO A 249 -10.45 19.91 11.21
C PRO A 249 -11.93 19.58 11.48
N GLY A 250 -12.21 18.33 11.88
CA GLY A 250 -13.56 17.83 12.17
C GLY A 250 -14.37 17.34 10.96
N GLN A 251 -13.88 17.50 9.71
CA GLN A 251 -14.56 16.93 8.54
C GLN A 251 -14.36 15.43 8.38
N ALA A 252 -13.25 14.89 8.90
CA ALA A 252 -13.05 13.47 9.08
C ALA A 252 -12.20 13.24 10.33
N GLU A 253 -12.43 12.11 10.99
CA GLU A 253 -11.69 11.67 12.17
C GLU A 253 -11.34 10.20 12.00
N ALA A 254 -10.11 9.83 12.29
CA ALA A 254 -9.65 8.46 12.30
C ALA A 254 -8.85 8.21 13.58
N SER A 255 -8.91 7.00 14.11
CA SER A 255 -8.09 6.63 15.27
C SER A 255 -6.67 6.30 14.82
N PRO A 256 -5.63 7.00 15.30
CA PRO A 256 -4.24 6.67 14.99
C PRO A 256 -3.81 5.29 15.50
N SER A 257 -4.52 4.75 16.51
CA SER A 257 -4.26 3.40 17.07
C SER A 257 -4.98 2.27 16.33
N ARG A 258 -5.82 2.58 15.33
CA ARG A 258 -6.58 1.58 14.58
C ARG A 258 -5.66 0.67 13.79
N ILE A 259 -5.86 -0.65 13.92
CA ILE A 259 -5.23 -1.61 13.01
C ILE A 259 -5.81 -1.40 11.61
N THR A 260 -4.91 -1.18 10.66
CA THR A 260 -5.27 -0.88 9.27
C THR A 260 -4.53 -1.81 8.32
N GLN A 261 -5.04 -1.89 7.09
CA GLN A 261 -4.40 -2.68 6.04
C GLN A 261 -4.54 -2.03 4.66
N HIS A 262 -3.74 -2.41 3.67
CA HIS A 262 -3.88 -1.87 2.30
C HIS A 262 -5.30 -1.96 1.74
N VAL A 263 -6.02 -3.06 2.04
CA VAL A 263 -7.41 -3.21 1.61
C VAL A 263 -8.36 -2.12 2.14
N ASP A 264 -8.01 -1.45 3.24
CA ASP A 264 -8.78 -0.34 3.83
C ASP A 264 -8.64 0.96 3.02
N ILE A 265 -7.66 1.07 2.12
CA ILE A 265 -7.40 2.32 1.36
C ILE A 265 -8.61 2.70 0.52
N ILE A 266 -9.15 1.78 -0.27
CA ILE A 266 -10.28 2.06 -1.19
C ILE A 266 -11.52 2.57 -0.43
N PRO A 267 -12.08 1.84 0.55
CA PRO A 267 -13.25 2.35 1.26
C PRO A 267 -12.97 3.69 1.96
N SER A 268 -11.75 3.92 2.47
CA SER A 268 -11.39 5.18 3.12
C SER A 268 -11.37 6.37 2.16
N VAL A 269 -10.79 6.21 0.97
CA VAL A 269 -10.74 7.31 -0.01
C VAL A 269 -12.09 7.55 -0.66
N MET A 270 -12.93 6.52 -0.80
CA MET A 270 -14.30 6.66 -1.28
C MET A 270 -15.14 7.47 -0.29
N ASP A 271 -15.00 7.22 1.03
CA ASP A 271 -15.67 8.01 2.07
C ASP A 271 -15.25 9.49 2.01
N LEU A 272 -13.95 9.79 1.86
CA LEU A 272 -13.47 11.16 1.72
C LEU A 272 -13.96 11.85 0.45
N LEU A 273 -14.12 11.10 -0.65
CA LEU A 273 -14.66 11.62 -1.90
C LEU A 273 -16.20 11.74 -1.89
N GLY A 274 -16.89 11.19 -0.88
CA GLY A 274 -18.34 11.11 -0.85
C GLY A 274 -18.90 10.23 -1.98
N VAL A 275 -18.18 9.17 -2.34
CA VAL A 275 -18.49 8.30 -3.48
C VAL A 275 -18.97 6.93 -2.99
N ASP A 276 -20.21 6.57 -3.35
CA ASP A 276 -20.71 5.22 -3.09
C ASP A 276 -20.03 4.16 -3.96
N LEU A 277 -19.66 3.06 -3.32
CA LEU A 277 -19.07 1.87 -3.95
C LEU A 277 -19.91 0.62 -3.62
N PRO A 278 -21.07 0.43 -4.28
CA PRO A 278 -22.00 -0.66 -3.94
C PRO A 278 -21.40 -2.05 -4.16
N ASP A 279 -20.54 -2.18 -5.18
CA ASP A 279 -19.84 -3.42 -5.55
C ASP A 279 -18.43 -3.52 -4.93
N ARG A 280 -18.20 -2.84 -3.79
CA ARG A 280 -16.91 -2.89 -3.09
C ARG A 280 -16.59 -4.31 -2.61
N LEU A 281 -15.30 -4.62 -2.56
CA LEU A 281 -14.83 -5.84 -1.90
C LEU A 281 -15.14 -5.78 -0.40
N LEU A 282 -15.47 -6.93 0.19
CA LEU A 282 -15.76 -7.09 1.62
C LEU A 282 -14.51 -7.18 2.50
N THR A 283 -13.34 -7.08 1.89
CA THR A 283 -12.03 -7.25 2.52
C THR A 283 -11.67 -6.04 3.38
N GLY A 284 -11.80 -4.84 2.84
CA GLY A 284 -11.43 -3.59 3.52
C GLY A 284 -12.57 -2.91 4.27
N GLN A 285 -12.18 -2.08 5.24
CA GLN A 285 -13.06 -1.19 6.00
C GLN A 285 -12.51 0.22 5.96
N SER A 286 -13.37 1.22 5.90
CA SER A 286 -12.92 2.62 5.95
C SER A 286 -12.26 2.91 7.30
N VAL A 287 -11.11 3.58 7.27
CA VAL A 287 -10.42 4.05 8.48
C VAL A 287 -11.18 5.19 9.19
N PHE A 288 -12.17 5.78 8.53
CA PHE A 288 -13.05 6.82 9.07
C PHE A 288 -14.34 6.25 9.69
N ASP A 289 -14.58 4.94 9.58
CA ASP A 289 -15.69 4.27 10.27
C ASP A 289 -15.32 3.99 11.74
N ARG A 290 -15.83 4.85 12.63
CA ARG A 290 -15.59 4.76 14.08
C ARG A 290 -16.30 3.60 14.76
N GLY A 291 -17.21 2.91 14.08
CA GLY A 291 -17.86 1.69 14.60
C GLY A 291 -17.00 0.44 14.45
N LYS A 292 -15.80 0.55 13.86
CA LYS A 292 -14.92 -0.58 13.55
C LYS A 292 -13.54 -0.41 14.20
N GLU A 293 -13.17 -1.37 15.03
CA GLU A 293 -11.89 -1.37 15.76
C GLU A 293 -10.67 -1.64 14.86
N GLY A 294 -10.89 -2.12 13.62
CA GLY A 294 -9.85 -2.42 12.65
C GLY A 294 -9.30 -3.83 12.78
N ARG A 295 -8.73 -4.35 11.69
CA ARG A 295 -8.18 -5.71 11.61
C ARG A 295 -7.22 -5.82 10.44
N ALA A 296 -6.37 -6.84 10.45
CA ALA A 296 -5.55 -7.20 9.31
C ALA A 296 -5.45 -8.71 9.19
N TYR A 297 -5.20 -9.20 7.98
CA TYR A 297 -4.98 -10.61 7.72
C TYR A 297 -4.03 -10.81 6.55
N ASN A 298 -3.30 -11.92 6.50
CA ASN A 298 -2.43 -12.22 5.36
C ASN A 298 -2.25 -13.73 5.18
N PHE A 299 -1.75 -14.08 4.00
CA PHE A 299 -1.23 -15.39 3.69
C PHE A 299 0.31 -15.41 3.78
N THR A 300 0.87 -16.46 4.40
CA THR A 300 2.31 -16.67 4.54
C THR A 300 2.74 -17.88 3.71
N TYR A 301 3.40 -17.64 2.58
CA TYR A 301 3.83 -18.68 1.62
C TYR A 301 4.63 -19.82 2.26
N GLY A 302 5.66 -19.48 3.04
CA GLY A 302 6.60 -20.48 3.57
C GLY A 302 5.96 -21.50 4.50
N SER A 303 4.93 -21.11 5.26
CA SER A 303 4.18 -22.00 6.16
C SER A 303 2.82 -22.41 5.62
N ASN A 304 2.45 -21.98 4.41
CA ASN A 304 1.12 -22.13 3.82
C ASN A 304 -0.02 -21.82 4.82
N SER A 305 0.18 -20.77 5.61
CA SER A 305 -0.71 -20.40 6.71
C SER A 305 -1.30 -19.02 6.49
N TYR A 306 -2.48 -18.80 7.04
CA TYR A 306 -3.14 -17.52 7.10
C TYR A 306 -3.04 -16.99 8.52
N TRP A 307 -2.89 -15.69 8.69
CA TRP A 307 -3.01 -15.07 10.00
C TRP A 307 -4.00 -13.93 9.97
N TYR A 308 -4.51 -13.61 11.16
CA TYR A 308 -5.44 -12.53 11.43
C TYR A 308 -5.03 -11.82 12.71
N ILE A 309 -5.25 -10.52 12.77
CA ILE A 309 -5.07 -9.71 13.96
C ILE A 309 -6.14 -8.61 14.05
N ASP A 310 -6.73 -8.47 15.23
CA ASP A 310 -7.55 -7.34 15.66
C ASP A 310 -6.97 -6.78 16.98
N PRO A 311 -7.56 -5.78 17.65
CA PRO A 311 -6.99 -5.25 18.89
C PRO A 311 -6.94 -6.22 20.08
N GLU A 312 -7.71 -7.32 20.07
CA GLU A 312 -7.77 -8.29 21.17
C GLU A 312 -6.87 -9.50 20.91
N ILE A 313 -6.85 -10.00 19.67
CA ILE A 313 -6.33 -11.32 19.36
C ILE A 313 -5.52 -11.37 18.06
N PHE A 314 -4.49 -12.20 18.07
CA PHE A 314 -3.86 -12.73 16.87
C PHE A 314 -4.17 -14.22 16.75
N ILE A 315 -4.47 -14.66 15.54
CA ILE A 315 -4.55 -16.09 15.21
C ILE A 315 -3.73 -16.41 13.97
N GLU A 316 -3.23 -17.64 13.92
CA GLU A 316 -2.63 -18.24 12.74
C GLU A 316 -3.28 -19.60 12.47
N PHE A 317 -3.68 -19.81 11.22
CA PHE A 317 -4.46 -20.94 10.77
C PHE A 317 -3.85 -21.57 9.50
N SER A 318 -3.65 -22.89 9.48
CA SER A 318 -3.33 -23.67 8.28
C SER A 318 -4.27 -24.87 8.17
N HIS A 319 -4.56 -25.28 6.93
CA HIS A 319 -5.37 -26.47 6.64
C HIS A 319 -4.54 -27.75 6.58
N ASP A 320 -3.29 -27.66 6.11
CA ASP A 320 -2.43 -28.82 5.90
C ASP A 320 -0.95 -28.47 6.22
N PRO A 321 -0.41 -28.94 7.35
CA PRO A 321 -1.13 -29.62 8.43
C PRO A 321 -2.14 -28.69 9.12
N ALA A 322 -3.22 -29.25 9.67
CA ALA A 322 -4.20 -28.47 10.43
C ALA A 322 -3.54 -27.85 11.67
N VAL A 323 -3.40 -26.54 11.68
CA VAL A 323 -2.79 -25.78 12.78
C VAL A 323 -3.68 -24.58 13.10
N LEU A 324 -3.97 -24.38 14.38
CA LEU A 324 -4.53 -23.13 14.90
C LEU A 324 -3.69 -22.69 16.09
N LYS A 325 -3.07 -21.53 15.96
CA LYS A 325 -2.39 -20.83 17.06
C LYS A 325 -3.18 -19.57 17.36
N ALA A 326 -3.35 -19.25 18.63
CA ALA A 326 -4.04 -18.04 19.06
C ALA A 326 -3.31 -17.46 20.26
N ALA A 327 -3.11 -16.15 20.26
CA ALA A 327 -2.48 -15.46 21.37
C ALA A 327 -3.02 -14.04 21.50
N LYS A 328 -3.06 -13.58 22.76
CA LYS A 328 -3.29 -12.17 23.04
C LYS A 328 -2.04 -11.37 22.70
N HIS A 329 -2.22 -10.11 22.34
CA HIS A 329 -1.12 -9.18 22.13
C HIS A 329 -1.39 -7.88 22.90
N LYS A 330 -0.32 -7.21 23.30
CA LYS A 330 -0.39 -5.88 23.91
C LYS A 330 -0.28 -4.80 22.83
N GLU A 331 -0.55 -3.55 23.21
CA GLU A 331 -0.49 -2.31 22.40
C GLU A 331 0.79 -2.14 21.55
N THR A 332 1.83 -2.95 21.79
CA THR A 332 3.11 -3.00 21.08
C THR A 332 3.29 -4.19 20.12
N TYR A 333 2.24 -5.00 19.84
CA TYR A 333 2.26 -6.12 18.89
C TYR A 333 3.31 -7.19 19.20
N GLN A 334 3.82 -7.18 20.43
CA GLN A 334 4.52 -8.30 21.00
C GLN A 334 3.47 -9.31 21.44
N MET A 335 3.50 -10.45 20.75
CA MET A 335 2.68 -11.60 21.07
C MET A 335 3.02 -12.05 22.49
N GLU A 336 2.04 -12.03 23.40
CA GLU A 336 2.20 -12.81 24.62
C GLU A 336 2.02 -14.28 24.22
N GLU A 337 2.95 -15.15 24.62
CA GLU A 337 2.88 -16.59 24.34
C GLU A 337 1.73 -17.29 25.09
N THR A 338 0.78 -16.53 25.63
CA THR A 338 -0.41 -17.06 26.28
C THR A 338 -1.39 -17.56 25.23
N GLU A 339 -1.58 -18.88 25.17
CA GLU A 339 -2.63 -19.50 24.36
C GLU A 339 -3.97 -18.85 24.67
N ALA A 340 -4.59 -18.27 23.65
CA ALA A 340 -5.93 -17.73 23.75
C ALA A 340 -6.96 -18.76 23.29
N SER A 341 -8.15 -18.73 23.90
CA SER A 341 -9.26 -19.60 23.55
C SER A 341 -10.60 -18.89 23.80
N GLY A 342 -11.70 -19.49 23.31
CA GLY A 342 -13.06 -18.99 23.50
C GLY A 342 -13.54 -18.06 22.40
N LEU A 343 -14.58 -17.28 22.72
CA LEU A 343 -15.40 -16.57 21.72
C LEU A 343 -14.63 -15.60 20.82
N ALA A 344 -13.57 -14.94 21.33
CA ALA A 344 -12.74 -14.04 20.53
C ALA A 344 -11.99 -14.81 19.43
N VAL A 345 -11.40 -15.96 19.78
CA VAL A 345 -10.72 -16.84 18.82
C VAL A 345 -11.70 -17.40 17.79
N ASP A 346 -12.87 -17.83 18.23
CA ASP A 346 -13.90 -18.36 17.33
C ASP A 346 -14.38 -17.32 16.32
N LYS A 347 -14.59 -16.07 16.76
CA LYS A 347 -14.96 -14.95 15.89
C LYS A 347 -13.86 -14.61 14.89
N ALA A 348 -12.61 -14.48 15.36
CA ALA A 348 -11.46 -14.20 14.51
C ALA A 348 -11.26 -15.30 13.46
N LEU A 349 -11.40 -16.57 13.86
CA LEU A 349 -11.26 -17.70 12.96
C LEU A 349 -12.38 -17.76 11.92
N LEU A 350 -13.62 -17.47 12.34
CA LEU A 350 -14.76 -17.39 11.42
C LEU A 350 -14.55 -16.27 10.40
N ASP A 351 -14.11 -15.10 10.84
CA ASP A 351 -13.84 -13.94 9.99
C ASP A 351 -12.71 -14.22 8.98
N LEU A 352 -11.61 -14.82 9.45
CA LEU A 352 -10.50 -15.24 8.60
C LEU A 352 -10.95 -16.27 7.55
N LYS A 353 -11.67 -17.32 7.96
CA LYS A 353 -12.19 -18.35 7.04
C LYS A 353 -13.18 -17.79 6.04
N ALA A 354 -14.08 -16.91 6.47
CA ALA A 354 -15.03 -16.23 5.60
C ALA A 354 -14.31 -15.36 4.56
N THR A 355 -13.26 -14.64 4.97
CA THR A 355 -12.44 -13.82 4.08
C THR A 355 -11.70 -14.69 3.06
N ILE A 356 -11.04 -15.77 3.50
CA ILE A 356 -10.35 -16.72 2.61
C ILE A 356 -11.33 -17.29 1.58
N HIS A 357 -12.49 -17.75 2.05
CA HIS A 357 -13.52 -18.31 1.18
C HIS A 357 -14.03 -17.28 0.17
N TYR A 358 -14.37 -16.08 0.62
CA TYR A 358 -14.83 -14.98 -0.22
C TYR A 358 -13.83 -14.64 -1.34
N VAL A 359 -12.54 -14.48 -0.98
CA VAL A 359 -11.51 -14.13 -1.96
C VAL A 359 -11.28 -15.27 -2.94
N ASN A 360 -11.06 -16.49 -2.45
CA ASN A 360 -10.67 -17.61 -3.31
C ASN A 360 -11.82 -18.08 -4.21
N GLU A 361 -13.04 -18.21 -3.68
CA GLU A 361 -14.20 -18.56 -4.52
C GLU A 361 -14.62 -17.41 -5.43
N GLY A 362 -14.49 -16.17 -4.95
CA GLY A 362 -14.75 -14.98 -5.76
C GLY A 362 -13.81 -14.89 -6.95
N LEU A 363 -12.53 -15.22 -6.79
CA LEU A 363 -11.58 -15.33 -7.90
C LEU A 363 -11.95 -16.49 -8.82
N ARG A 364 -12.19 -17.68 -8.27
CA ARG A 364 -12.52 -18.88 -9.06
C ARG A 364 -13.78 -18.72 -9.92
N LYS A 365 -14.79 -18.00 -9.42
CA LYS A 365 -16.07 -17.76 -10.10
C LYS A 365 -16.12 -16.42 -10.83
N ASN A 366 -15.06 -15.62 -10.77
CA ASN A 366 -15.03 -14.24 -11.27
C ASN A 366 -16.20 -13.39 -10.73
N SER A 367 -16.48 -13.51 -9.43
CA SER A 367 -17.66 -12.94 -8.77
C SER A 367 -17.34 -12.02 -7.58
N LEU A 368 -16.07 -11.62 -7.42
CA LEU A 368 -15.62 -10.73 -6.33
C LEU A 368 -16.43 -9.43 -6.22
N HIS A 369 -16.95 -8.92 -7.34
CA HIS A 369 -17.72 -7.67 -7.36
C HIS A 369 -19.23 -7.89 -7.63
N THR A 370 -19.68 -9.14 -7.73
CA THR A 370 -21.09 -9.47 -8.01
C THR A 370 -21.70 -10.38 -6.93
N TRP A 371 -21.03 -10.52 -5.79
CA TRP A 371 -21.45 -11.39 -4.68
C TRP A 371 -22.87 -11.09 -4.15
N ARG A 372 -23.36 -9.85 -4.30
CA ARG A 372 -24.75 -9.48 -3.94
C ARG A 372 -25.81 -10.03 -4.89
N GLN A 373 -25.45 -10.35 -6.13
CA GLN A 373 -26.37 -10.90 -7.13
C GLN A 373 -26.47 -12.43 -7.02
N SER A 374 -25.59 -13.05 -6.22
CA SER A 374 -25.56 -14.49 -5.96
C SER A 374 -26.18 -14.91 -4.61
N LEU A 375 -26.68 -13.93 -3.84
CA LEU A 375 -27.50 -14.13 -2.64
C LEU A 375 -28.98 -14.04 -3.04
#